data_AF-A0A1A3U9G6-F1
#
_entry.id   AF-A0A1A3U9G6-F1
#
_cell.length_a   1.000
_cell.length_b   1.000
_cell.length_c   1.000
_cell.angle_alpha   90.00
_cell.angle_beta   90.00
_cell.angle_gamma   90.00
#
_symmetry.space_group_name_H-M   'P 1'
#
loop_
_entity.id
_entity.type
_entity.pdbx_description
1 polymer ?
#
loop_
_entity_poly.entity_id
_entity_poly.type
_entity_poly.pdbx_seq_one_letter_code
_entity_poly.pdbx_strand_id
1 'polypeptide(L)'
;MNATASRSVSWWPTHEFVAELLAQANTAPPMAGTPAWCALADDDPLKLLSLAQAGEHHVLRMEVAQGHRAAASRAVAASVDWGKVGREIHQRAEFRAAHPWSRRKAVS
;
A
#
# COMPACT_ATOMS: atom_id res chain seq x y z
N MET A 1 -7.03 -19.81 0.01
CA MET A 1 -6.44 -18.49 0.32
C MET A 1 -7.51 -17.44 0.10
N ASN A 2 -8.00 -16.80 1.16
CA ASN A 2 -9.11 -15.84 1.07
C ASN A 2 -8.63 -14.53 0.44
N ALA A 3 -9.05 -14.26 -0.78
CA ALA A 3 -8.62 -13.13 -1.61
C ALA A 3 -9.29 -11.78 -1.27
N THR A 4 -9.84 -11.62 -0.06
CA THR A 4 -10.65 -10.43 0.30
C THR A 4 -10.37 -9.90 1.71
N ALA A 5 -9.13 -10.02 2.18
CA ALA A 5 -8.69 -9.29 3.36
C ALA A 5 -8.13 -7.93 2.95
N SER A 6 -8.41 -6.88 3.74
CA SER A 6 -7.81 -5.56 3.53
C SER A 6 -6.28 -5.68 3.54
N ARG A 7 -5.63 -4.94 2.63
CA ARG A 7 -4.16 -4.84 2.55
C ARG A 7 -3.62 -3.57 3.18
N SER A 8 -4.45 -2.83 3.92
CA SER A 8 -4.02 -1.64 4.64
C SER A 8 -3.12 -2.02 5.81
N VAL A 9 -1.95 -1.39 5.90
CA VAL A 9 -1.11 -1.39 7.09
C VAL A 9 -1.20 -0.06 7.81
N SER A 10 -1.01 -0.11 9.13
CA SER A 10 -0.93 1.07 9.98
C SER A 10 0.31 1.01 10.87
N TRP A 11 1.10 2.08 10.88
CA TRP A 11 2.35 2.11 11.60
C TRP A 11 2.15 2.32 13.10
N TRP A 12 1.23 3.21 13.52
CA TRP A 12 1.09 3.54 14.94
C TRP A 12 0.79 2.32 15.84
N PRO A 13 -0.21 1.47 15.54
CA PRO A 13 -0.44 0.27 16.37
C PRO A 13 0.72 -0.75 16.29
N THR A 14 1.45 -0.77 15.18
CA THR A 14 2.65 -1.62 15.05
C THR A 14 3.78 -1.11 15.95
N HIS A 15 3.98 0.21 15.99
CA HIS A 15 4.95 0.86 16.86
C HIS A 15 4.61 0.63 18.33
N GLU A 16 3.34 0.78 18.74
CA GLU A 16 2.90 0.50 20.11
C GLU A 16 3.23 -0.94 20.53
N PHE A 17 2.93 -1.92 19.67
CA PHE A 17 3.23 -3.33 19.92
C PHE A 17 4.74 -3.58 20.09
N VAL A 18 5.58 -3.07 19.18
CA VAL A 18 7.03 -3.27 19.27
C VAL A 18 7.61 -2.51 20.47
N ALA A 19 7.10 -1.32 20.80
CA ALA A 19 7.52 -0.58 21.98
C ALA A 19 7.24 -1.36 23.29
N GLU A 20 6.08 -2.01 23.40
CA GLU A 20 5.76 -2.88 24.53
C GLU A 20 6.69 -4.10 24.61
N LEU A 21 7.02 -4.73 23.47
CA LEU A 21 7.98 -5.84 23.44
C LEU A 21 9.38 -5.40 23.86
N LEU A 22 9.84 -4.24 23.40
CA LEU A 22 11.13 -3.68 23.79
C LEU A 22 11.18 -3.35 25.28
N ALA A 23 10.08 -2.85 25.85
CA ALA A 23 9.97 -2.60 27.29
C ALA A 23 10.10 -3.90 28.10
N GLN A 24 9.54 -5.02 27.61
CA GLN A 24 9.62 -6.33 28.27
C GLN A 24 11.04 -6.92 28.24
N ALA A 25 11.84 -6.61 27.22
CA ALA A 25 13.21 -7.12 27.06
C ALA A 25 14.19 -6.56 28.10
N ASN A 26 13.81 -5.48 28.81
CA ASN A 26 14.57 -4.84 29.89
C ASN A 26 16.02 -4.42 29.51
N THR A 27 16.35 -4.41 28.22
CA THR A 27 17.61 -3.94 27.65
C THR A 27 17.37 -3.46 26.22
N ALA A 28 18.17 -2.50 25.77
CA ALA A 28 18.07 -1.99 24.40
C ALA A 28 18.80 -2.95 23.45
N PRO A 29 18.12 -3.51 22.43
CA PRO A 29 18.78 -4.35 21.44
C PRO A 29 19.72 -3.50 20.55
N PRO A 30 20.82 -4.07 20.02
CA PRO A 30 21.63 -3.38 19.05
C PRO A 30 20.84 -3.12 17.76
N MET A 31 21.24 -2.11 16.98
CA MET A 31 20.63 -1.88 15.67
C MET A 31 20.85 -3.10 14.76
N ALA A 32 19.79 -3.55 14.09
CA ALA A 32 19.85 -4.72 13.22
C ALA A 32 20.91 -4.57 12.12
N GLY A 33 21.70 -5.61 11.88
CA GLY A 33 22.76 -5.63 10.86
C GLY A 33 24.07 -4.96 11.26
N THR A 34 24.16 -4.35 12.44
CA THR A 34 25.45 -3.87 12.98
C THR A 34 26.37 -5.02 13.39
N PRO A 35 27.69 -4.84 13.52
CA PRO A 35 28.58 -5.88 14.02
C PRO A 35 28.18 -6.42 15.40
N ALA A 36 27.66 -5.57 16.28
CA ALA A 36 27.14 -5.97 17.59
C ALA A 36 25.92 -6.90 17.45
N TRP A 37 25.03 -6.64 16.50
CA TRP A 37 23.91 -7.53 16.18
C TRP A 37 24.38 -8.85 15.54
N CYS A 38 25.35 -8.80 14.63
CA CYS A 38 25.92 -10.00 14.00
C CYS A 38 26.60 -10.93 15.02
N ALA A 39 27.16 -10.36 16.09
CA ALA A 39 27.80 -11.11 17.16
C ALA A 39 26.80 -11.78 18.14
N LEU A 40 25.51 -11.45 18.08
CA LEU A 40 24.49 -12.11 18.88
C LEU A 40 24.30 -13.56 18.45
N ALA A 41 24.04 -14.45 19.41
CA ALA A 41 23.67 -15.83 19.13
C ALA A 41 22.35 -15.90 18.33
N ASP A 42 22.17 -16.94 17.53
CA ASP A 42 20.98 -17.07 16.67
C ASP A 42 19.68 -17.28 17.46
N ASP A 43 19.79 -17.76 18.70
CA ASP A 43 18.70 -17.94 19.65
C ASP A 43 18.53 -16.77 20.62
N ASP A 44 19.37 -15.72 20.53
CA ASP A 44 19.23 -14.53 21.35
C ASP A 44 17.95 -13.75 20.94
N PRO A 45 16.97 -13.58 21.85
CA PRO A 45 15.74 -12.86 21.54
C PRO A 45 15.97 -11.41 21.09
N LEU A 46 17.06 -10.77 21.53
CA LEU A 46 17.43 -9.42 21.09
C LEU A 46 17.69 -9.37 19.59
N LYS A 47 18.15 -10.47 18.98
CA LYS A 47 18.42 -10.54 17.54
C LYS A 47 17.14 -10.37 16.72
N LEU A 48 16.05 -10.98 17.17
CA LEU A 48 14.71 -10.81 16.58
C LEU A 48 14.09 -9.47 16.93
N LEU A 49 14.25 -8.98 18.15
CA LEU A 49 13.73 -7.67 18.55
C LEU A 49 14.36 -6.52 17.76
N SER A 50 15.68 -6.59 17.49
CA SER A 50 16.36 -5.65 16.57
C SER A 50 15.69 -5.61 15.20
N LEU A 51 15.33 -6.78 14.65
CA LEU A 51 14.67 -6.88 13.35
C LEU A 51 13.25 -6.33 13.39
N ALA A 52 12.50 -6.60 14.46
CA ALA A 52 11.15 -6.06 14.65
C ALA A 52 11.17 -4.53 14.71
N GLN A 53 12.09 -3.96 15.49
CA GLN A 53 12.30 -2.51 15.59
C GLN A 53 12.69 -1.90 14.23
N ALA A 54 13.63 -2.52 13.50
CA ALA A 54 14.00 -2.06 12.17
C ALA A 54 12.84 -2.20 11.16
N GLY A 55 11.99 -3.21 11.33
CA GLY A 55 10.82 -3.51 10.50
C GLY A 55 9.75 -2.40 10.53
N GLU A 56 9.63 -1.65 11.63
CA GLU A 56 8.71 -0.52 11.74
C GLU A 56 8.88 0.50 10.60
N HIS A 57 10.13 0.74 10.17
CA HIS A 57 10.41 1.64 9.06
C HIS A 57 9.79 1.17 7.73
N HIS A 58 9.63 -0.14 7.53
CA HIS A 58 8.91 -0.64 6.36
C HIS A 58 7.40 -0.37 6.46
N VAL A 59 6.82 -0.61 7.64
CA VAL A 59 5.38 -0.37 7.88
C VAL A 59 5.05 1.11 7.71
N LEU A 60 5.87 2.01 8.25
CA LEU A 60 5.73 3.46 8.05
C LEU A 60 5.76 3.84 6.57
N ARG A 61 6.73 3.32 5.80
CA ARG A 61 6.81 3.56 4.35
C ARG A 61 5.56 3.08 3.62
N MET A 62 5.00 1.94 4.01
CA MET A 62 3.79 1.41 3.39
C MET A 62 2.56 2.26 3.71
N GLU A 63 2.38 2.70 4.95
CA GLU A 63 1.27 3.58 5.34
C GLU A 63 1.36 4.94 4.63
N VAL A 64 2.55 5.54 4.54
CA VAL A 64 2.79 6.76 3.76
C VAL A 64 2.44 6.54 2.28
N ALA A 65 2.88 5.43 1.68
CA ALA A 65 2.54 5.08 0.31
C ALA A 65 1.04 4.86 0.10
N GLN A 66 0.31 4.33 1.10
CA GLN A 66 -1.16 4.24 1.08
C GLN A 66 -1.80 5.63 1.04
N GLY A 67 -1.32 6.55 1.88
CA GLY A 67 -1.76 7.95 1.89
C GLY A 67 -1.59 8.62 0.53
N HIS A 68 -0.41 8.47 -0.10
CA HIS A 68 -0.16 9.01 -1.43
C HIS A 68 -1.05 8.38 -2.51
N ARG A 69 -1.24 7.06 -2.49
CA ARG A 69 -2.16 6.38 -3.42
C ARG A 69 -3.59 6.88 -3.26
N ALA A 70 -4.07 7.03 -2.03
CA ALA A 70 -5.41 7.55 -1.77
C ALA A 70 -5.57 9.00 -2.25
N ALA A 71 -4.57 9.84 -2.03
CA ALA A 71 -4.55 11.22 -2.53
C ALA A 71 -4.57 11.28 -4.06
N ALA A 72 -3.73 10.46 -4.72
CA ALA A 72 -3.70 10.36 -6.18
C ALA A 72 -5.04 9.87 -6.75
N SER A 73 -5.66 8.85 -6.13
CA SER A 73 -6.98 8.37 -6.54
C SER A 73 -8.05 9.46 -6.43
N ARG A 74 -8.04 10.24 -5.35
CA ARG A 74 -8.96 11.39 -5.19
C ARG A 74 -8.71 12.47 -6.24
N ALA A 75 -7.45 12.78 -6.54
CA ALA A 75 -7.09 13.75 -7.57
C ALA A 75 -7.58 13.30 -8.96
N VAL A 76 -7.40 12.02 -9.32
CA VAL A 76 -7.94 11.46 -10.57
C VAL A 76 -9.47 11.54 -10.58
N ALA A 77 -10.13 11.13 -9.49
CA ALA A 77 -11.58 11.19 -9.37
C ALA A 77 -12.12 12.63 -9.49
N ALA A 78 -11.36 13.63 -9.06
CA ALA A 78 -11.74 15.05 -9.17
C ALA A 78 -11.32 15.71 -10.50
N SER A 79 -10.49 15.06 -11.31
CA SER A 79 -9.87 15.69 -12.48
C SER A 79 -10.83 16.03 -13.62
N VAL A 80 -11.93 15.28 -13.75
CA VAL A 80 -12.95 15.43 -14.80
C VAL A 80 -14.32 15.04 -14.23
N ASP A 81 -15.40 15.58 -14.78
CA ASP A 81 -16.75 15.04 -14.55
C ASP A 81 -16.87 13.65 -15.21
N TRP A 82 -16.46 12.62 -14.48
CA TRP A 82 -16.52 11.23 -14.91
C TRP A 82 -17.95 10.77 -15.22
N GLY A 83 -18.97 11.40 -14.61
CA GLY A 83 -20.36 11.15 -14.93
C GLY A 83 -20.71 11.63 -16.34
N LYS A 84 -20.26 12.84 -16.72
CA LYS A 84 -20.40 13.36 -18.09
C LYS A 84 -19.65 12.50 -19.10
N VAL A 85 -18.42 12.11 -18.80
CA VAL A 85 -17.63 11.21 -19.65
C VAL A 85 -18.35 9.87 -19.86
N GLY A 86 -18.88 9.28 -18.78
CA GLY A 86 -19.67 8.05 -18.86
C GLY A 86 -20.91 8.19 -19.73
N ARG A 87 -21.68 9.27 -19.56
CA ARG A 87 -22.86 9.56 -20.41
C ARG A 87 -22.49 9.70 -21.87
N GLU A 88 -21.43 10.42 -22.19
CA GLU A 88 -20.98 10.62 -23.57
C GLU A 88 -20.53 9.30 -24.22
N ILE A 89 -19.78 8.46 -23.50
CA ILE A 89 -19.38 7.12 -23.98
C ILE A 89 -20.62 6.27 -24.25
N HIS A 90 -21.59 6.26 -23.33
CA HIS A 90 -22.83 5.51 -23.47
C HIS A 90 -23.65 5.96 -24.68
N GLN A 91 -23.90 7.27 -24.82
CA GLN A 91 -24.62 7.85 -25.95
C GLN A 91 -23.95 7.52 -27.29
N ARG A 92 -22.61 7.58 -27.35
CA ARG A 92 -21.86 7.19 -28.57
C ARG A 92 -22.00 5.70 -28.87
N ALA A 93 -22.06 4.84 -27.86
CA ALA A 93 -22.26 3.40 -28.03
C ALA A 93 -23.67 3.10 -28.54
N GLU A 94 -24.70 3.71 -27.94
CA GLU A 94 -26.09 3.60 -28.38
C GLU A 94 -26.27 4.09 -29.82
N PHE A 95 -25.70 5.26 -30.15
CA PHE A 95 -25.75 5.80 -31.50
C PHE A 95 -25.16 4.82 -32.52
N ARG A 96 -24.00 4.21 -32.23
CA ARG A 96 -23.37 3.23 -33.12
C ARG A 96 -24.15 1.93 -33.23
N ALA A 97 -24.82 1.50 -32.16
CA ALA A 97 -25.69 0.32 -32.17
C ALA A 97 -26.94 0.56 -33.04
N ALA A 98 -27.56 1.73 -32.89
CA ALA A 98 -28.71 2.14 -33.69
C ALA A 98 -28.35 2.45 -35.16
N HIS A 99 -27.10 2.86 -35.43
CA HIS A 99 -26.62 3.21 -36.77
C HIS A 99 -25.39 2.39 -37.17
N PRO A 100 -25.54 1.09 -37.51
CA PRO A 100 -24.41 0.22 -37.85
C PRO A 100 -23.55 0.73 -39.01
N TRP A 101 -24.17 1.47 -39.94
CA TRP A 101 -23.53 2.10 -41.09
C TRP A 101 -22.58 3.25 -40.73
N SER A 102 -22.69 3.81 -39.52
CA SER A 102 -21.82 4.91 -39.04
C SER A 102 -20.41 4.43 -38.64
N ARG A 103 -20.18 3.11 -38.61
CA ARG A 103 -18.85 2.54 -38.35
C ARG A 103 -17.91 2.88 -39.51
N ARG A 104 -16.87 3.68 -39.24
CA ARG A 104 -15.79 3.93 -40.21
C ARG A 104 -15.13 2.59 -40.57
N LYS A 105 -15.14 2.22 -41.86
CA LYS A 105 -14.26 1.17 -42.36
C LYS A 105 -12.82 1.67 -42.21
N ALA A 106 -11.96 0.86 -41.59
CA ALA A 106 -10.52 1.11 -41.64
C ALA A 106 -10.10 1.12 -43.12
N VAL A 107 -9.43 2.18 -43.55
CA VAL A 107 -8.80 2.22 -44.88
C VAL A 107 -7.60 1.29 -44.78
N SER A 108 -7.64 0.19 -45.54
CA SER A 108 -6.51 -0.72 -45.76
C SER A 108 -5.54 -0.14 -46.78
#